data_AF-A0A519JV98-F1
#
_entry.id   AF-A0A519JV98-F1
#
_cell.length_a   1.000
_cell.length_b   1.000
_cell.length_c   1.000
_cell.angle_alpha   90.00
_cell.angle_beta   90.00
_cell.angle_gamma   90.00
#
_symmetry.space_group_name_H-M   'P 1'
#
loop_
_entity.id
_entity.type
_entity.pdbx_description
1 polymer ?
#
loop_
_entity_poly.entity_id
_entity_poly.type
_entity_poly.pdbx_seq_one_letter_code
_entity_poly.pdbx_strand_id
1 'polypeptide(L)' 'MSDNKENTDKRDRTQVNMNEPYEVQYWSDKFNITPDELRSVVDRAGSEEVKEIERTLNYSHMNDNNYGK' A
#
# COMPACT_ATOMS: atom_id res chain seq x y z
N MET A 1 -33.81 4.46 -18.33
CA MET A 1 -32.47 3.85 -18.14
C MET A 1 -31.60 4.91 -17.51
N SER A 2 -31.50 4.90 -16.18
CA SER A 2 -30.65 5.83 -15.42
C SER A 2 -29.34 5.11 -15.13
N ASP A 3 -28.24 5.69 -15.60
CA ASP A 3 -26.88 5.21 -15.41
C ASP A 3 -26.60 5.06 -13.91
N ASN A 4 -26.56 3.81 -13.43
CA ASN A 4 -26.20 3.49 -12.06
C ASN A 4 -24.68 3.65 -11.91
N LYS A 5 -24.23 4.91 -11.83
CA LYS A 5 -22.82 5.29 -11.71
C LYS A 5 -22.29 5.17 -10.28
N GLU A 6 -22.98 4.41 -9.43
CA GLU A 6 -22.59 4.14 -8.04
C GLU A 6 -21.85 2.79 -7.87
N ASN A 7 -21.52 2.10 -8.98
CA ASN A 7 -20.91 0.76 -8.95
C ASN A 7 -19.52 0.65 -9.63
N THR A 8 -18.78 1.76 -9.81
CA THR A 8 -17.46 1.69 -10.46
C THR A 8 -16.28 2.22 -9.64
N ASP A 9 -16.50 2.80 -8.46
CA ASP A 9 -15.39 3.47 -7.76
C ASP A 9 -14.71 2.62 -6.67
N LYS A 10 -15.41 1.62 -6.13
CA LYS A 10 -14.84 0.67 -5.16
C LYS A 10 -14.32 -0.60 -5.83
N ARG A 11 -13.59 -0.47 -6.94
CA ARG A 11 -12.78 -1.62 -7.39
C ARG A 11 -11.74 -1.83 -6.29
N ASP A 12 -11.71 -3.00 -5.69
CA ASP A 12 -10.63 -3.43 -4.80
C ASP A 12 -9.29 -3.08 -5.45
N ARG A 13 -8.72 -1.94 -5.05
CA ARG A 13 -7.43 -1.48 -5.55
C ARG A 13 -6.40 -2.41 -4.94
N THR A 14 -5.93 -3.37 -5.74
CA THR A 14 -4.90 -4.33 -5.34
C THR A 14 -3.49 -3.77 -5.52
N GLN A 15 -3.36 -2.61 -6.16
CA GLN A 15 -2.11 -1.94 -6.44
C GLN A 15 -2.17 -0.46 -6.02
N VAL A 16 -1.02 0.05 -5.59
CA VAL A 16 -0.78 1.45 -5.21
C VAL A 16 -0.12 2.14 -6.40
N ASN A 17 -0.79 3.10 -7.05
CA ASN A 17 -0.13 3.86 -8.10
C ASN A 17 0.76 4.95 -7.50
N MET A 18 2.08 4.76 -7.57
CA MET A 18 3.03 5.71 -7.01
C MET A 18 3.17 7.01 -7.84
N ASN A 19 2.64 7.02 -9.07
CA ASN A 19 2.63 8.20 -9.95
C ASN A 19 1.50 9.17 -9.58
N GLU A 20 0.49 8.71 -8.85
CA GLU A 20 -0.69 9.50 -8.49
C GLU A 20 -0.57 9.96 -7.02
N PRO A 21 -0.34 11.26 -6.75
CA PRO A 21 -0.05 11.72 -5.39
C PRO A 21 -1.21 11.50 -4.41
N TYR A 22 -2.46 11.50 -4.91
CA TYR A 22 -3.64 11.22 -4.09
C TYR A 22 -3.75 9.74 -3.70
N GLU A 23 -3.28 8.81 -4.55
CA GLU A 23 -3.21 7.39 -4.20
C GLU A 23 -2.14 7.14 -3.14
N VAL A 24 -0.95 7.71 -3.32
CA VAL A 24 0.13 7.63 -2.33
C VAL A 24 -0.36 8.13 -0.97
N GLN A 25 -1.03 9.28 -0.92
CA GLN A 25 -1.61 9.81 0.33
C GLN A 25 -2.67 8.88 0.92
N TYR A 26 -3.62 8.40 0.12
CA TYR A 26 -4.68 7.49 0.57
C TYR A 26 -4.11 6.19 1.18
N TRP A 27 -3.13 5.58 0.51
CA TRP A 27 -2.50 4.35 0.97
C TRP A 27 -1.59 4.57 2.18
N SER A 28 -0.88 5.70 2.22
CA SER A 28 -0.08 6.10 3.39
C SER A 28 -0.96 6.20 4.64
N ASP A 29 -2.12 6.86 4.53
CA ASP A 29 -3.08 6.98 5.62
C ASP A 29 -3.66 5.61 6.03
N LYS A 30 -4.03 4.79 5.05
CA LYS A 30 -4.57 3.43 5.26
C LYS A 30 -3.60 2.49 5.97
N PHE A 31 -2.31 2.55 5.62
CA PHE A 31 -1.26 1.78 6.30
C PHE A 31 -0.71 2.48 7.54
N ASN A 32 -1.19 3.70 7.83
CA ASN A 32 -0.71 4.56 8.90
C ASN A 32 0.81 4.83 8.86
N ILE A 33 1.34 4.99 7.65
CA ILE A 33 2.74 5.31 7.38
C ILE A 33 2.85 6.65 6.64
N THR A 34 4.08 7.14 6.49
CA THR A 34 4.32 8.34 5.68
C THR A 34 4.45 7.97 4.19
N PRO A 35 4.22 8.90 3.26
CA PRO A 35 4.43 8.65 1.82
C PRO A 35 5.86 8.26 1.47
N ASP A 36 6.83 8.66 2.28
CA ASP A 36 8.24 8.28 2.12
C ASP A 36 8.49 6.83 2.57
N GLU A 37 7.90 6.43 3.70
CA GLU A 37 7.89 5.04 4.16
C GLU A 37 7.17 4.14 3.15
N LEU A 38 6.04 4.58 2.59
CA LEU A 38 5.32 3.82 1.56
C LEU A 38 6.22 3.56 0.34
N ARG A 39 7.00 4.55 -0.11
CA ARG A 39 7.99 4.39 -1.18
C ARG A 39 9.06 3.36 -0.82
N SER A 40 9.62 3.48 0.38
CA SER A 40 10.64 2.54 0.86
C SER A 40 10.10 1.11 0.96
N VAL A 41 8.86 0.95 1.38
CA VAL A 41 8.19 -0.36 1.46
C VAL A 41 7.91 -0.92 0.06
N VAL A 42 7.42 -0.11 -0.88
CA VAL A 42 7.20 -0.53 -2.27
C VAL A 42 8.51 -0.96 -2.94
N ASP A 43 9.59 -0.21 -2.72
CA ASP A 43 10.93 -0.56 -3.21
C ASP A 43 11.42 -1.90 -2.62
N ARG A 44 11.26 -2.10 -1.31
CA ARG A 44 11.60 -3.37 -0.62
C ARG A 44 10.72 -4.54 -1.08
N ALA A 45 9.43 -4.30 -1.26
CA ALA A 45 8.48 -5.28 -1.78
C ALA A 45 8.78 -5.64 -3.25
N GLY A 46 9.42 -4.73 -3.99
CA GLY A 46 9.68 -4.85 -5.42
C GLY A 46 8.39 -4.85 -6.25
N SER A 47 7.27 -4.42 -5.67
CA SER A 47 5.94 -4.46 -6.29
C SER A 47 5.04 -3.39 -5.68
N GLU A 48 4.22 -2.78 -6.54
CA GLU A 48 3.17 -1.85 -6.15
C GLU A 48 1.92 -2.57 -5.61
N GLU A 49 1.94 -3.91 -5.48
CA GLU A 49 0.84 -4.69 -4.93
C GLU A 49 0.67 -4.46 -3.42
N VAL A 50 -0.54 -4.05 -3.04
CA VAL A 50 -0.98 -3.80 -1.67
C VAL A 50 -0.65 -4.98 -0.75
N LYS A 51 -0.89 -6.20 -1.24
CA LYS A 51 -0.62 -7.42 -0.47
C LYS A 51 0.86 -7.61 -0.14
N GLU A 52 1.75 -7.25 -1.05
CA GLU A 52 3.20 -7.38 -0.84
C GLU A 52 3.71 -6.24 0.06
N ILE A 53 3.15 -5.03 -0.09
CA ILE A 53 3.39 -3.88 0.81
C ILE A 53 2.99 -4.25 2.25
N GLU A 54 1.79 -4.78 2.45
CA GLU A 54 1.30 -5.25 3.75
C GLU A 54 2.19 -6.34 4.34
N ARG A 55 2.60 -7.32 3.51
CA ARG A 55 3.52 -8.37 3.94
C ARG A 55 4.86 -7.79 4.36
N THR A 56 5.40 -6.84 3.60
CA THR A 56 6.70 -6.21 3.86
C THR A 56 6.66 -5.35 5.11
N LEU A 57 5.58 -4.59 5.33
CA LEU A 57 5.33 -3.86 6.58
C LEU A 57 5.29 -4.81 7.77
N ASN A 58 4.48 -5.86 7.69
CA ASN A 58 4.37 -6.86 8.75
C ASN A 58 5.72 -7.56 9.01
N TYR A 59 6.48 -7.87 7.95
CA TYR A 59 7.82 -8.44 8.06
C TYR A 59 8.78 -7.46 8.74
N SER A 60 8.78 -6.18 8.37
CA SER A 60 9.61 -5.14 8.98
C SER A 60 9.34 -5.00 10.48
N HIS A 61 8.07 -5.03 10.91
CA HIS A 61 7.69 -4.98 12.33
C HIS A 61 8.09 -6.25 13.10
N MET A 62 8.16 -7.41 12.45
CA MET A 62 8.63 -8.66 13.06
C MET A 62 10.16 -8.76 13.09
N ASN A 63 10.83 -8.13 12.13
CA ASN A 63 12.28 -8.24 11.95
C ASN A 63 13.08 -7.44 12.99
N ASP A 64 12.45 -6.49 13.68
CA ASP A 64 12.99 -5.83 14.88
C ASP A 64 13.12 -6.80 16.09
N ASN A 65 12.50 -7.99 16.03
CA ASN A 65 12.59 -9.00 17.09
C ASN A 65 13.41 -10.25 16.73
N ASN A 66 14.06 -10.33 15.56
CA ASN A 66 14.88 -11.51 15.25
C ASN A 66 15.92 -11.36 14.11
N TYR A 67 16.77 -10.34 14.18
CA TYR A 67 18.16 -10.50 13.72
C TYR A 67 19.06 -10.74 14.95
N GLY A 68 18.82 -11.89 15.58
CA GLY A 68 19.50 -12.30 16.79
C GLY A 68 19.61 -13.82 16.87
N LYS A 69 20.35 -14.41 15.92
CA LYS A 69 21.29 -15.55 16.06
C LYS A 69 21.24 -16.53 14.90
#